data_AF-A0A504J3E4-F1
#
_entry.id   AF-A0A504J3E4-F1
#
_cell.length_a   1.000
_cell.length_b   1.000
_cell.length_c   1.000
_cell.angle_alpha   90.00
_cell.angle_beta   90.00
_cell.angle_gamma   90.00
#
_symmetry.space_group_name_H-M   'P 1'
#
loop_
_entity.id
_entity.type
_entity.pdbx_description
1 polymer ?
#
loop_
_entity_poly.entity_id
_entity_poly.type
_entity_poly.pdbx_seq_one_letter_code
_entity_poly.pdbx_strand_id
1 'polypeptide(L)' 'MQFTFKTKQELSAFLGISRQTLRRKMKEIEGLDTGRRQLLYPYEVRMVFKAFGVHD' A
#
# COMPACT_ATOMS: atom_id res chain seq x y z
N MET A 1 14.24 5.06 2.35
CA MET A 1 13.16 5.02 3.37
C MET A 1 13.22 3.75 4.22
N GLN A 2 12.99 3.86 5.53
CA GLN A 2 12.66 2.71 6.38
C GLN A 2 11.15 2.47 6.32
N PHE A 3 10.70 1.35 5.75
CA PHE A 3 9.27 1.03 5.70
C PHE A 3 8.81 0.47 7.05
N THR A 4 7.86 1.15 7.68
CA THR A 4 7.20 0.69 8.90
C THR A 4 5.84 0.07 8.55
N PHE A 5 5.21 -0.54 9.55
CA PHE A 5 3.81 -0.95 9.43
C PHE A 5 2.94 0.26 9.11
N LYS A 6 2.04 0.11 8.14
CA LYS A 6 1.08 1.15 7.78
C LYS A 6 -0.29 0.56 7.55
N THR A 7 -1.31 1.26 7.99
CA THR A 7 -2.69 0.95 7.67
C THR A 7 -3.03 1.39 6.24
N LYS A 8 -4.07 0.79 5.65
CA LYS A 8 -4.64 1.25 4.37
C LYS A 8 -5.08 2.72 4.43
N GLN A 9 -5.47 3.22 5.60
CA GLN A 9 -5.86 4.62 5.77
C GLN A 9 -4.65 5.55 5.68
N GLU A 10 -3.58 5.24 6.40
CA GLU A 10 -2.33 6.02 6.33
C GLU A 10 -1.72 6.00 4.93
N LEU A 11 -1.72 4.84 4.26
CA LEU A 11 -1.27 4.74 2.87
C LEU A 11 -2.11 5.60 1.93
N SER A 12 -3.44 5.56 2.07
CA SER A 12 -4.32 6.36 1.20
C SER A 12 -4.13 7.86 1.42
N ALA A 13 -3.93 8.29 2.67
CA ALA A 13 -3.67 9.68 3.02
C ALA A 13 -2.32 10.13 2.45
N PHE A 14 -1.27 9.32 2.61
CA PHE A 14 0.06 9.62 2.07
C PHE A 14 0.06 9.72 0.54
N LEU A 15 -0.63 8.81 -0.13
CA LEU A 15 -0.70 8.79 -1.60
C LEU A 15 -1.70 9.82 -2.16
N GLY A 16 -2.44 10.54 -1.33
CA GLY A 16 -3.44 11.52 -1.76
C GLY A 16 -4.62 10.92 -2.53
N ILE A 17 -4.97 9.65 -2.27
CA ILE A 17 -6.05 8.94 -2.98
C ILE A 17 -7.11 8.40 -2.03
N SER A 18 -8.28 8.05 -2.58
CA SER A 18 -9.30 7.36 -1.80
C SER A 18 -8.85 5.94 -1.41
N ARG A 19 -9.35 5.43 -0.27
CA ARG A 19 -9.13 4.02 0.14
C ARG A 19 -9.64 3.01 -0.88
N GLN A 20 -10.69 3.36 -1.64
CA GLN A 20 -11.24 2.49 -2.68
C GLN A 20 -10.27 2.38 -3.86
N THR A 21 -9.71 3.50 -4.30
CA THR A 21 -8.66 3.55 -5.33
C THR A 21 -7.44 2.76 -4.90
N LEU A 22 -6.99 2.94 -3.65
CA LEU A 22 -5.87 2.18 -3.10
C LEU A 22 -6.14 0.67 -3.16
N ARG A 23 -7.32 0.22 -2.71
CA ARG A 23 -7.70 -1.21 -2.74
C ARG A 23 -7.76 -1.78 -4.16
N ARG A 24 -8.24 -1.00 -5.14
CA ARG A 24 -8.27 -1.44 -6.55
C ARG A 24 -6.85 -1.66 -7.07
N LYS A 25 -5.98 -0.66 -6.93
CA LYS A 25 -4.57 -0.76 -7.35
C LYS A 25 -3.80 -1.85 -6.63
N MET A 26 -4.02 -2.03 -5.32
CA MET A 26 -3.38 -3.10 -4.56
C MET A 26 -3.73 -4.50 -5.08
N LYS A 27 -4.92 -4.71 -5.66
CA LYS A 27 -5.30 -6.00 -6.26
C LYS A 27 -4.55 -6.29 -7.57
N GLU A 28 -4.01 -5.26 -8.21
CA GLU A 28 -3.23 -5.39 -9.44
C GLU A 28 -1.76 -5.70 -9.16
N ILE A 29 -1.32 -5.62 -7.89
CA ILE A 29 0.05 -5.91 -7.48
C ILE A 29 0.21 -7.43 -7.27
N GLU A 30 0.92 -8.06 -8.19
CA GLU A 30 1.25 -9.48 -8.10
C GLU A 30 2.05 -9.78 -6.81
N GLY A 31 1.63 -10.82 -6.07
CA GLY A 31 2.24 -11.21 -4.79
C GLY A 31 1.77 -10.41 -3.56
N LEU A 32 0.86 -9.43 -3.71
CA LEU A 32 0.31 -8.66 -2.59
C LEU A 32 -1.04 -9.23 -2.11
N ASP A 33 -1.02 -10.20 -1.21
CA ASP A 33 -2.27 -10.71 -0.59
C ASP A 33 -2.63 -9.97 0.69
N THR A 34 -3.28 -8.81 0.59
CA THR A 34 -3.69 -8.06 1.80
C THR A 34 -5.11 -8.36 2.27
N GLY A 35 -5.81 -9.33 1.66
CA GLY A 35 -7.18 -9.74 1.96
C GLY A 35 -8.08 -8.64 2.58
N ARG A 36 -8.66 -8.94 3.76
CA ARG A 36 -9.41 -7.98 4.59
C ARG A 36 -8.54 -7.24 5.61
N ARG A 37 -7.22 -7.47 5.64
CA ARG A 37 -6.31 -6.90 6.64
C ARG A 37 -6.28 -5.37 6.51
N GLN A 38 -6.36 -4.69 7.65
CA GLN A 38 -6.24 -3.22 7.70
C GLN A 38 -4.79 -2.76 7.75
N LEU A 39 -3.94 -3.50 8.47
CA LEU A 39 -2.52 -3.24 8.64
C LEU A 39 -1.70 -3.97 7.56
N LEU A 40 -0.74 -3.27 6.97
CA LEU A 40 0.25 -3.83 6.06
C LEU A 40 1.61 -3.90 6.74
N TYR A 41 2.33 -4.98 6.45
CA TYR A 41 3.71 -5.18 6.87
C TYR A 41 4.67 -4.32 6.04
N PRO A 42 5.87 -4.01 6.56
CA PRO A 42 6.89 -3.24 5.85
C PRO A 42 7.15 -3.67 4.40
N TYR A 43 7.21 -4.98 4.13
CA TYR A 43 7.45 -5.49 2.78
C TYR A 43 6.28 -5.19 1.84
N GLU A 44 5.04 -5.32 2.31
CA GLU A 44 3.82 -5.01 1.55
C GLU A 44 3.73 -3.51 1.26
N VAL A 45 4.05 -2.69 2.26
CA VAL A 45 4.14 -1.23 2.12
C VAL A 45 5.15 -0.86 1.03
N ARG A 46 6.32 -1.50 1.00
CA ARG A 46 7.33 -1.29 -0.05
C ARG A 46 6.80 -1.67 -1.44
N MET A 47 6.09 -2.80 -1.57
CA MET A 47 5.50 -3.20 -2.85
C MET A 47 4.45 -2.21 -3.33
N VAL A 48 3.60 -1.71 -2.42
CA VAL A 48 2.64 -0.66 -2.72
C VAL A 48 3.37 0.60 -3.20
N PHE A 49 4.37 1.09 -2.48
CA PHE A 49 5.09 2.29 -2.92
C PHE A 49 5.76 2.13 -4.28
N LYS A 50 6.40 0.98 -4.52
CA LYS A 50 6.99 0.65 -5.83
C LYS A 50 5.94 0.67 -6.95
N ALA A 51 4.76 0.07 -6.72
CA ALA A 51 3.68 0.03 -7.70
C ALA A 51 3.07 1.43 -7.98
N PHE A 52 3.18 2.35 -7.03
CA PHE A 52 2.73 3.73 -7.17
C PHE A 52 3.81 4.68 -7.71
N GLY A 53 4.99 4.16 -8.08
CA GLY A 53 6.09 4.98 -8.60
C GLY A 53 6.75 5.87 -7.55
N VAL A 54 6.54 5.57 -6.27
CA VAL A 54 7.26 6.22 -5.18
C VAL A 54 8.64 5.57 -5.11
N HIS A 55 9.60 6.21 -5.78
CA HIS A 55 11.00 5.83 -5.76
C HIS A 55 11.72 6.67 -4.70
N ASP A 56 12.46 6.01 -3.81
CA ASP A 56 13.55 6.66 -3.07
C ASP A 56 14.66 7.06 -4.03
#